data_AF-A0A815G3X8-F1
#
_entry.id   AF-A0A815G3X8-F1
#
_cell.length_a   1.000
_cell.length_b   1.000
_cell.length_c   1.000
_cell.angle_alpha   90.00
_cell.angle_beta   90.00
_cell.angle_gamma   90.00
#
_symmetry.space_group_name_H-M   'P 1'
#
loop_
_entity.id
_entity.type
_entity.pdbx_description
1 polymer ?
#
loop_
_entity_poly.entity_id
_entity_poly.type
_entity_poly.pdbx_seq_one_letter_code
_entity_poly.pdbx_strand_id
1 'polypeptide(L)'
;MLLRTIRYCSTFEAYVHERESLRMAFLLNKYSNKCIDEQFNKTWSKFNIHETIDYNNYDRLRQKIIEHPEKEKTLIDYNKYMFIHFTYCLSMKQFPKQFHML
;
A
#
# COMPACT_ATOMS: atom_id res chain seq x y z
N MET A 1 1.00 -0.40 1.62
CA MET A 1 1.41 -0.06 3.00
C MET A 1 0.47 -0.73 3.99
N LEU A 2 -0.81 -0.35 4.00
CA LEU A 2 -1.89 -0.98 4.80
C LEU A 2 -1.99 -2.52 4.74
N LEU A 3 -1.90 -3.12 3.56
CA LEU A 3 -1.93 -4.59 3.46
C LEU A 3 -0.72 -5.26 4.13
N ARG A 4 0.44 -4.59 4.13
CA ARG A 4 1.63 -5.09 4.82
C ARG A 4 1.44 -4.98 6.34
N THR A 5 0.90 -3.87 6.82
CA THR A 5 0.51 -3.69 8.22
C THR A 5 -0.35 -4.84 8.72
N ILE A 6 -1.42 -5.20 7.99
CA ILE A 6 -2.32 -6.28 8.40
C ILE A 6 -1.62 -7.64 8.45
N ARG A 7 -0.67 -7.89 7.53
CA ARG A 7 0.10 -9.15 7.53
C ARG A 7 1.11 -9.23 8.68
N TYR A 8 1.74 -8.11 9.05
CA TYR A 8 2.79 -8.09 10.08
C TYR A 8 2.28 -7.88 11.51
N CYS A 9 1.17 -7.19 11.70
CA CYS A 9 0.55 -7.06 13.01
C CYS A 9 -0.08 -8.40 13.39
N SER A 10 0.45 -9.05 14.42
CA SER A 10 -0.08 -10.33 14.94
C SER A 10 -1.17 -10.15 15.99
N THR A 11 -1.36 -8.94 16.51
CA THR A 11 -2.40 -8.60 17.50
C THR A 11 -3.24 -7.43 17.02
N PHE A 12 -4.46 -7.34 17.55
CA PHE A 12 -5.38 -6.25 17.24
C PHE A 12 -4.81 -4.89 17.69
N GLU A 13 -4.16 -4.83 18.85
CA GLU A 13 -3.56 -3.59 19.38
C GLU A 13 -2.45 -3.07 18.46
N ALA A 14 -1.57 -3.98 17.99
CA ALA A 14 -0.51 -3.61 17.06
C ALA A 14 -1.08 -3.08 15.74
N TYR A 15 -2.18 -3.68 15.26
CA TYR A 15 -2.88 -3.20 14.09
C TYR A 15 -3.47 -1.80 14.30
N VAL A 16 -4.15 -1.56 15.43
CA VAL A 16 -4.73 -0.25 15.76
C VAL A 16 -3.64 0.82 15.83
N HIS A 17 -2.54 0.54 16.52
CA HIS A 17 -1.41 1.47 16.63
C HIS A 17 -0.81 1.84 15.27
N GLU A 18 -0.58 0.84 14.42
CA GLU A 18 -0.03 1.06 13.09
C GLU A 18 -1.02 1.79 12.17
N ARG A 19 -2.33 1.49 12.29
CA ARG A 19 -3.39 2.20 11.57
C ARG A 19 -3.42 3.68 11.93
N GLU A 20 -3.33 4.02 13.22
CA GLU A 20 -3.30 5.40 13.67
C GLU A 20 -2.01 6.11 13.25
N SER A 21 -0.87 5.42 13.27
CA SER A 21 0.41 5.94 12.78
C SER A 21 0.33 6.30 11.29
N LEU A 22 -0.26 5.43 10.48
CA LEU A 22 -0.51 5.68 9.06
C LEU A 22 -1.51 6.82 8.85
N ARG A 23 -2.59 6.87 9.64
CA ARG A 23 -3.58 7.96 9.59
C ARG A 23 -2.91 9.31 9.84
N MET A 24 -2.07 9.39 10.87
CA MET A 24 -1.31 10.60 11.19
C MET A 24 -0.37 10.99 10.05
N ALA A 25 0.35 10.03 9.45
CA ALA A 25 1.19 10.29 8.30
C ALA A 25 0.40 10.88 7.11
N PHE A 26 -0.79 10.36 6.82
CA PHE A 26 -1.65 10.92 5.77
C PHE A 26 -2.18 12.31 6.13
N LEU A 27 -2.57 12.55 7.38
CA LEU A 27 -3.01 13.86 7.84
C LEU A 27 -1.91 14.92 7.70
N LEU A 28 -0.67 14.58 8.07
CA LEU A 28 0.49 15.45 7.91
C LEU A 28 0.77 15.79 6.45
N ASN A 29 0.45 14.88 5.53
CA ASN A 29 0.53 15.10 4.08
C ASN A 29 -0.72 15.78 3.49
N LYS A 30 -1.60 16.34 4.33
CA LYS A 30 -2.79 17.11 3.93
C LYS A 30 -3.84 16.32 3.14
N TYR A 31 -3.90 14.99 3.30
CA TYR A 31 -5.01 14.21 2.76
C TYR A 31 -6.29 14.46 3.58
N SER A 32 -7.45 14.48 2.92
CA SER A 32 -8.73 14.64 3.60
C SER A 32 -9.10 13.39 4.41
N ASN A 33 -9.77 13.57 5.55
CA ASN A 33 -10.27 12.44 6.36
C ASN A 33 -11.06 11.43 5.52
N LYS A 34 -11.96 11.93 4.66
CA LYS A 34 -12.75 11.09 3.75
C LYS A 34 -11.87 10.20 2.86
N CYS A 35 -10.82 10.77 2.25
CA CYS A 35 -9.89 10.00 1.42
C CYS A 35 -9.16 8.93 2.23
N ILE A 36 -8.72 9.27 3.45
CA ILE A 36 -8.00 8.35 4.34
C ILE A 36 -8.91 7.17 4.72
N ASP A 37 -10.12 7.45 5.17
CA ASP A 37 -11.09 6.43 5.56
C ASP A 37 -11.47 5.54 4.36
N GLU A 38 -11.64 6.11 3.17
CA GLU A 38 -11.84 5.36 1.92
C GLU A 38 -10.67 4.42 1.60
N GLN A 39 -9.42 4.83 1.82
CA GLN A 39 -8.25 3.95 1.60
C GLN A 39 -8.22 2.77 2.58
N PHE A 40 -8.53 3.03 3.85
CA PHE A 40 -8.64 1.97 4.87
C PHE A 40 -9.74 0.99 4.49
N ASN A 41 -10.95 1.47 4.21
CA ASN A 41 -12.09 0.63 3.84
C ASN A 41 -11.84 -0.16 2.55
N LYS A 42 -11.25 0.48 1.54
CA LYS A 42 -10.89 -0.17 0.27
C LYS A 42 -9.91 -1.32 0.47
N THR A 43 -9.04 -1.25 1.48
CA THR A 43 -8.11 -2.34 1.78
C THR A 43 -8.86 -3.59 2.26
N TRP A 44 -9.84 -3.44 3.15
CA TRP A 44 -10.63 -4.55 3.69
C TRP A 44 -11.65 -5.08 2.67
N SER A 45 -12.32 -4.19 1.93
CA SER A 45 -13.24 -4.57 0.86
C SER A 45 -12.58 -5.39 -0.26
N LYS A 46 -11.26 -5.23 -0.50
CA LYS A 46 -10.53 -6.08 -1.44
C LYS A 46 -10.53 -7.57 -1.09
N PHE A 47 -10.75 -7.90 0.18
CA PHE A 47 -10.80 -9.26 0.71
C PHE A 47 -12.22 -9.68 1.09
N ASN A 48 -13.25 -8.97 0.60
CA ASN A 48 -14.66 -9.17 0.95
C ASN A 48 -14.92 -9.10 2.47
N ILE A 49 -14.17 -8.25 3.17
CA ILE A 49 -14.35 -8.01 4.61
C ILE A 49 -15.14 -6.72 4.77
N HIS A 50 -16.39 -6.85 5.23
CA HIS A 50 -17.32 -5.74 5.47
C HIS A 50 -17.75 -5.64 6.94
N GLU A 51 -17.26 -6.54 7.79
CA GLU A 51 -17.53 -6.51 9.22
C GLU A 51 -16.60 -5.52 9.95
N THR A 52 -17.09 -4.94 11.04
CA THR A 52 -16.29 -4.08 11.92
C THR A 52 -15.21 -4.92 12.59
N ILE A 53 -13.96 -4.46 12.51
CA ILE A 53 -12.82 -5.18 13.07
C ILE A 53 -12.71 -4.89 14.55
N ASP A 54 -12.68 -5.94 15.35
CA ASP A 54 -12.53 -5.89 16.80
C ASP A 54 -11.51 -6.94 17.27
N TYR A 55 -11.25 -6.95 18.58
CA TYR A 55 -10.33 -7.89 19.21
C TYR A 55 -10.71 -9.36 18.97
N ASN A 56 -12.01 -9.67 18.86
CA ASN A 56 -12.52 -11.04 18.79
C ASN A 56 -12.43 -11.61 17.37
N ASN A 57 -12.52 -10.75 16.34
CA ASN A 57 -12.55 -11.19 14.96
C ASN A 57 -11.25 -10.91 14.18
N TYR A 58 -10.34 -10.13 14.75
CA TYR A 58 -9.11 -9.70 14.08
C TYR A 58 -8.27 -10.87 13.54
N ASP A 59 -7.98 -11.88 14.36
CA ASP A 59 -7.13 -13.01 13.97
C ASP A 59 -7.73 -13.80 12.82
N ARG A 60 -9.04 -14.07 12.88
CA ARG A 60 -9.79 -14.75 11.81
C ARG A 60 -9.72 -13.95 10.51
N LEU A 61 -9.92 -12.64 10.57
CA LEU A 61 -9.87 -11.75 9.42
C LEU A 61 -8.46 -11.65 8.82
N ARG A 62 -7.44 -11.60 9.67
CA ARG A 62 -6.04 -11.60 9.29
C ARG A 62 -5.67 -12.88 8.55
N GLN A 63 -6.12 -14.04 9.03
CA GLN A 63 -5.86 -15.31 8.34
C GLN A 63 -6.47 -15.34 6.94
N LYS A 64 -7.71 -14.87 6.76
CA LYS A 64 -8.31 -14.73 5.42
C LYS A 64 -7.46 -13.90 4.45
N ILE A 65 -6.75 -12.88 4.94
CA ILE A 65 -5.87 -12.03 4.14
C ILE A 65 -4.54 -12.70 3.81
N ILE A 66 -4.02 -13.50 4.74
CA ILE A 66 -2.77 -14.26 4.57
C ILE A 66 -2.97 -15.42 3.60
N GLU A 67 -4.07 -16.15 3.77
CA GLU A 67 -4.45 -17.31 2.95
C GLU A 67 -5.04 -16.89 1.60
N HIS A 68 -5.34 -15.60 1.39
CA HIS A 68 -5.86 -15.14 0.12
C HIS A 68 -4.86 -15.48 -1.00
N PRO A 69 -5.28 -16.23 -2.04
CA PRO A 69 -4.39 -16.65 -3.11
C PRO A 69 -3.71 -15.44 -3.73
N GLU A 70 -2.38 -15.54 -3.93
CA GLU A 70 -1.64 -14.52 -4.63
C GLU A 70 -2.23 -14.40 -6.04
N LYS A 71 -2.77 -13.23 -6.38
CA LYS A 71 -3.13 -12.97 -7.77
C LYS A 71 -1.86 -13.11 -8.60
N GLU A 72 -1.91 -13.92 -9.65
CA GLU A 72 -0.85 -13.98 -10.64
C GLU A 72 -0.45 -12.55 -11.01
N LYS A 73 0.84 -12.23 -10.87
CA LYS A 73 1.37 -10.95 -11.31
C LYS A 73 1.04 -10.84 -12.79
N THR A 74 0.16 -9.91 -13.14
CA THR A 74 -0.08 -9.54 -14.54
C THR A 74 1.26 -9.24 -15.18
N LEU A 75 1.59 -9.95 -16.26
CA LEU A 75 2.75 -9.66 -17.08
C LEU A 75 2.69 -8.18 -17.49
N ILE A 76 3.70 -7.42 -17.08
CA ILE A 76 3.79 -6.01 -17.43
C ILE A 76 4.22 -5.97 -18.90
N ASP A 77 3.37 -5.40 -19.75
CA ASP A 77 3.74 -5.07 -21.11
C ASP A 77 4.66 -3.83 -21.11
N TYR A 78 5.96 -4.08 -21.12
CA TYR A 78 6.99 -3.04 -21.11
C TYR A 78 7.01 -2.18 -22.38
N ASN A 79 6.37 -2.62 -23.48
CA ASN A 79 6.22 -1.81 -24.70
C ASN A 79 5.11 -0.75 -24.56
N LYS A 80 4.18 -0.94 -23.62
CA LYS A 80 3.02 -0.07 -23.41
C LYS A 80 3.10 0.75 -22.12
N TYR A 81 3.66 0.18 -21.05
CA TYR A 81 3.72 0.79 -19.72
C TYR A 81 5.15 0.81 -19.20
N MET A 82 5.95 1.77 -19.66
CA MET A 82 7.27 2.05 -19.09
C MET A 82 7.14 3.09 -17.97
N PHE A 83 7.24 2.64 -16.73
CA PHE A 83 7.40 3.54 -15.58
C PHE A 83 8.89 3.82 -15.38
N ILE A 84 9.37 4.98 -15.82
CA ILE A 84 10.73 5.41 -15.51
C ILE A 84 10.70 6.12 -14.15
N HIS A 85 11.30 5.48 -13.14
CA HIS A 85 11.55 6.11 -11.85
C HIS A 85 12.89 6.85 -11.91
N PHE A 86 12.86 8.17 -12.08
CA PHE A 86 14.05 9.00 -11.92
C PHE A 86 14.16 9.42 -10.45
N THR A 87 15.05 8.78 -9.70
CA THR A 87 15.62 9.38 -8.51
C THR A 87 16.57 10.47 -8.96
N TYR A 88 16.19 11.74 -8.78
CA TYR A 88 17.06 12.88 -9.09
C TYR A 88 18.31 12.84 -8.19
N CYS A 89 19.38 12.22 -8.69
CA CYS A 89 20.72 12.38 -8.15
C CYS A 89 21.50 13.39 -9.01
N LEU A 90 22.38 14.17 -8.37
CA LEU A 90 23.09 15.29 -9.02
C LEU A 90 23.86 14.87 -10.28
N SER A 91 24.29 13.60 -10.34
CA SER A 91 24.98 12.98 -11.48
C SER A 91 24.09 12.79 -12.72
N MET A 92 22.76 12.77 -12.59
CA MET A 92 21.82 12.60 -13.73
C MET A 92 21.60 13.86 -14.57
N LYS A 93 22.12 15.02 -14.16
CA LYS A 93 22.01 16.28 -14.93
C LYS A 93 22.56 16.15 -16.36
N GLN A 94 23.51 15.24 -16.60
CA GLN A 94 24.15 15.03 -17.90
C GLN A 94 23.51 13.90 -18.73
N PHE A 95 22.56 13.14 -18.16
CA PHE A 95 21.96 11.98 -18.82
C PHE A 95 21.29 12.31 -20.16
N PRO A 96 20.50 13.40 -20.31
CA PRO A 96 19.86 13.71 -21.59
C PRO A 96 20.88 13.95 -22.70
N LYS A 97 22.03 14.56 -22.37
CA LYS A 97 23.09 14.85 -23.34
C LYS A 97 23.78 13.56 -23.81
N GLN A 98 24.00 12.59 -22.92
CA GLN A 98 24.65 11.32 -23.25
C GLN A 98 23.73 10.37 -24.03
N PHE A 99 22.43 10.37 -23.72
CA PHE A 99 21.45 9.50 -24.38
C PHE A 99 21.26 9.82 -25.87
N HIS A 100 21.41 11.08 -26.28
CA HIS A 100 21.30 11.50 -27.69
C HIS A 100 22.61 11.39 -28.48
N MET A 101 23.71 10.94 -27.86
CA MET A 101 25.01 10.74 -28.52
C MET A 101 25.34 9.26 -28.80
N LEU A 102 24.45 8.34 -28.42
CA LEU A 102 24.49 6.91 -28.76
C LEU A 102 23.42 6.61 -29.82
#